data_AF-A0A2E8D5V8-F1
#
_entry.id   AF-A0A2E8D5V8-F1
#
_cell.length_a   1.000
_cell.length_b   1.000
_cell.length_c   1.000
_cell.angle_alpha   90.00
_cell.angle_beta   90.00
_cell.angle_gamma   90.00
#
_symmetry.space_group_name_H-M   'P 1'
#
loop_
_entity.id
_entity.type
_entity.pdbx_description
1 polymer ?
#
loop_
_entity_poly.entity_id
_entity_poly.type
_entity_poly.pdbx_seq_one_letter_code
_entity_poly.pdbx_strand_id
1 'polypeptide(L)'
;MAPAPVTLGRRILTKSYVAEAVAVEIDIDPILRFPLESAPTMLRRSLYIRGLLAVLAWLYVPGTRASVSLLAQENPVRFAVATTVSKSFHRETEDATRTIPDKVWQTIERSGWKVQLAEFVVDAAPSLRGVRPRGWPSHLTWENSDALHLPTSKLLVVAEKRRNSSGKVVTSSRVGGVLRHELGHAFDMALGGKSRFLSSHANFVNAYQRDVLRLSSDERETFKYYLQGTRAGWQEAFAEAFAVSLGGGSSDVEPAVFKATFPKVVSYVRQVIDSPPTVPVVQKRQPTGVSFRVSKLPPIRGRIFRRR
;
A
#
# COMPACT_ATOMS: atom_id res chain seq x y z
N MET A 1 31.18 18.34 -45.50
CA MET A 1 30.83 19.55 -44.73
C MET A 1 30.22 19.10 -43.41
N ALA A 2 30.90 19.36 -42.29
CA ALA A 2 30.40 19.04 -40.95
C ALA A 2 29.63 20.24 -40.38
N PRO A 3 28.51 20.06 -39.66
CA PRO A 3 27.80 21.16 -39.04
C PRO A 3 28.50 21.64 -37.76
N ALA A 4 28.47 22.96 -37.53
CA ALA A 4 29.05 23.64 -36.39
C ALA A 4 28.29 23.37 -35.08
N PRO A 5 28.95 23.46 -33.90
CA PRO A 5 28.32 23.19 -32.62
C PRO A 5 27.45 24.38 -32.14
N VAL A 6 26.27 24.05 -31.60
CA VAL A 6 25.34 24.99 -30.97
C VAL A 6 25.66 25.12 -29.48
N THR A 7 25.95 26.34 -29.02
CA THR A 7 26.22 26.68 -27.62
C THR A 7 24.90 26.94 -26.88
N LEU A 8 24.56 26.10 -25.89
CA LEU A 8 23.40 26.31 -25.02
C LEU A 8 23.81 27.15 -23.79
N GLY A 9 23.31 28.39 -23.71
CA GLY A 9 23.48 29.26 -22.54
C GLY A 9 22.64 28.80 -21.36
N ARG A 10 23.27 28.53 -20.21
CA ARG A 10 22.58 28.30 -18.92
C ARG A 10 22.11 29.63 -18.33
N ARG A 11 20.78 29.81 -18.21
CA ARG A 11 20.18 30.79 -17.28
C ARG A 11 20.05 30.16 -15.90
N ILE A 12 20.65 30.80 -14.89
CA ILE A 12 20.45 30.50 -13.48
C ILE A 12 19.22 31.30 -13.03
N LEU A 13 18.17 30.62 -12.58
CA LEU A 13 17.02 31.22 -11.92
C LEU A 13 17.18 31.02 -10.41
N THR A 14 17.43 32.09 -9.67
CA THR A 14 17.34 32.12 -8.20
C THR A 14 15.87 32.31 -7.81
N LYS A 15 15.30 31.35 -7.07
CA LYS A 15 13.99 31.49 -6.42
C LYS A 15 14.20 31.99 -4.99
N SER A 16 13.65 33.16 -4.68
CA SER A 16 13.49 33.67 -3.32
C SER A 16 12.24 33.06 -2.69
N TYR A 17 12.35 32.52 -1.48
CA TYR A 17 11.21 32.04 -0.69
C TYR A 17 10.76 33.15 0.27
N VAL A 18 9.49 33.52 0.19
CA VAL A 18 8.78 34.32 1.19
C VAL A 18 7.97 33.36 2.05
N ALA A 19 8.12 33.44 3.37
CA ALA A 19 7.36 32.63 4.32
C ALA A 19 5.97 33.26 4.55
N GLU A 20 4.90 32.55 4.19
CA GLU A 20 3.53 32.87 4.59
C GLU A 20 3.21 32.22 5.94
N ALA A 21 2.59 32.99 6.84
CA ALA A 21 2.08 32.50 8.12
C ALA A 21 0.83 31.65 7.89
N VAL A 22 0.87 30.39 8.34
CA VAL A 22 -0.28 29.48 8.31
C VAL A 22 -1.07 29.65 9.61
N ALA A 23 -2.33 30.06 9.50
CA ALA A 23 -3.28 30.00 10.60
C ALA A 23 -3.65 28.53 10.85
N VAL A 24 -3.44 28.05 12.08
CA VAL A 24 -3.83 26.70 12.50
C VAL A 24 -5.20 26.77 13.15
N GLU A 25 -6.21 26.23 12.47
CA GLU A 25 -7.54 25.97 13.05
C GLU A 25 -7.45 24.68 13.87
N ILE A 26 -7.67 24.77 15.18
CA ILE A 26 -7.68 23.60 16.08
C ILE A 26 -9.14 23.16 16.23
N ASP A 27 -9.47 22.00 15.69
CA ASP A 27 -10.77 21.34 15.86
C ASP A 27 -10.81 20.66 17.24
N ILE A 28 -11.82 20.98 18.05
CA ILE A 28 -11.95 20.50 19.44
C ILE A 28 -13.05 19.43 19.48
N ASP A 29 -12.72 18.30 20.13
CA ASP A 29 -13.54 17.07 20.24
C ASP A 29 -15.03 17.32 20.59
N PRO A 30 -16.02 16.60 20.01
CA PRO A 30 -17.45 16.90 20.16
C PRO A 30 -18.06 16.53 21.52
N ILE A 31 -17.28 16.02 22.47
CA ILE A 31 -17.78 15.54 23.78
C ILE A 31 -18.08 16.70 24.77
N LEU A 32 -17.70 17.95 24.44
CA LEU A 32 -17.99 19.14 25.26
C LEU A 32 -19.12 20.04 24.71
N ARG A 33 -20.10 19.49 23.99
CA ARG A 33 -21.28 20.26 23.56
C ARG A 33 -22.32 20.34 24.70
N PHE A 34 -22.21 21.36 25.54
CA PHE A 34 -23.34 21.80 26.38
C PHE A 34 -24.41 22.47 25.49
N PRO A 35 -25.71 22.24 25.73
CA PRO A 35 -26.77 22.84 24.92
C PRO A 35 -26.93 24.32 25.30
N LEU A 36 -26.38 25.21 24.48
CA LEU A 36 -26.42 26.66 24.69
C LEU A 36 -27.45 27.37 23.80
N GLU A 37 -28.54 26.71 23.42
CA GLU A 37 -29.53 27.28 22.49
C GLU A 37 -30.44 28.36 23.10
N SER A 38 -30.48 28.52 24.43
CA SER A 38 -31.38 29.49 25.09
C SER A 38 -30.69 30.68 25.79
N ALA A 39 -29.37 30.86 25.68
CA ALA A 39 -28.68 31.97 26.35
C ALA A 39 -28.59 33.24 25.47
N PRO A 40 -28.88 34.45 26.02
CA PRO A 40 -28.81 35.71 25.28
C PRO A 40 -27.39 36.04 24.81
N THR A 41 -27.29 36.72 23.66
CA THR A 41 -26.09 36.89 22.82
C THR A 41 -24.86 37.46 23.55
N MET A 42 -25.05 38.20 24.65
CA MET A 42 -23.94 38.71 25.47
C MET A 42 -23.26 37.62 26.34
N LEU A 43 -23.95 36.56 26.75
CA LEU A 43 -23.35 35.48 27.55
C LEU A 43 -22.45 34.55 26.71
N ARG A 44 -22.77 34.36 25.41
CA ARG A 44 -21.97 33.51 24.51
C ARG A 44 -20.55 34.07 24.27
N ARG A 45 -20.40 35.39 24.18
CA ARG A 45 -19.09 36.04 24.06
C ARG A 45 -18.27 35.93 25.35
N SER A 46 -18.92 35.99 26.52
CA SER A 46 -18.23 35.84 27.81
C SER A 46 -17.71 34.41 28.05
N LEU A 47 -18.48 33.38 27.68
CA LEU A 47 -18.06 31.97 27.80
C LEU A 47 -16.94 31.59 26.82
N TYR A 48 -16.97 32.11 25.58
CA TYR A 48 -15.90 31.89 24.60
C TYR A 48 -14.58 32.55 25.05
N ILE A 49 -14.66 33.77 25.59
CA ILE A 49 -13.49 34.49 26.12
C ILE A 49 -12.94 33.80 27.37
N ARG A 50 -13.80 33.29 28.27
CA ARG A 50 -13.35 32.54 29.46
C ARG A 50 -12.73 31.18 29.11
N GLY A 51 -13.24 30.47 28.10
CA GLY A 51 -12.64 29.23 27.61
C GLY A 51 -11.28 29.46 26.96
N LEU A 52 -11.15 30.50 26.13
CA LEU A 52 -9.88 30.89 25.50
C LEU A 52 -8.85 31.37 26.54
N LEU A 53 -9.29 32.15 27.53
CA LEU A 53 -8.43 32.59 28.64
C LEU A 53 -8.02 31.44 29.56
N ALA A 54 -8.82 30.38 29.73
CA ALA A 54 -8.43 29.20 30.50
C ALA A 54 -7.34 28.38 29.78
N VAL A 55 -7.42 28.23 28.45
CA VAL A 55 -6.36 27.59 27.65
C VAL A 55 -5.09 28.43 27.66
N LEU A 56 -5.20 29.76 27.52
CA LEU A 56 -4.06 30.67 27.59
C LEU A 56 -3.45 30.75 29.01
N ALA A 57 -4.25 30.69 30.07
CA ALA A 57 -3.77 30.65 31.46
C ALA A 57 -3.09 29.32 31.80
N TRP A 58 -3.55 28.20 31.22
CA TRP A 58 -2.87 26.91 31.35
C TRP A 58 -1.52 26.89 30.62
N LEU A 59 -1.40 27.61 29.50
CA LEU A 59 -0.14 27.81 28.77
C LEU A 59 0.80 28.83 29.43
N TYR A 60 0.31 29.63 30.38
CA TYR A 60 1.05 30.72 31.04
C TYR A 60 1.16 30.50 32.55
N VAL A 61 1.51 29.28 32.98
CA VAL A 61 2.05 29.04 34.32
C VAL A 61 3.57 29.24 34.27
N PRO A 62 4.11 30.33 34.84
CA PRO A 62 5.54 30.57 34.85
C PRO A 62 6.20 29.50 35.73
N GLY A 63 7.02 28.63 35.15
CA GLY A 63 7.77 27.60 35.87
C GLY A 63 7.47 26.16 35.46
N THR A 64 6.42 25.91 34.68
CA THR A 64 6.19 24.60 34.06
C THR A 64 6.34 24.74 32.56
N ARG A 65 7.59 24.69 32.06
CA ARG A 65 7.83 24.24 30.69
C ARG A 65 7.43 22.77 30.65
N ALA A 66 6.13 22.50 30.51
CA ALA A 66 5.69 21.25 29.95
C ALA A 66 6.23 21.25 28.51
N SER A 67 7.44 20.73 28.35
CA SER A 67 7.94 20.27 27.08
C SER A 67 6.89 19.27 26.62
N VAL A 68 5.91 19.70 25.84
CA VAL A 68 5.13 18.79 25.01
C VAL A 68 6.15 18.31 23.98
N SER A 69 7.00 17.39 24.43
CA SER A 69 7.65 16.45 23.56
C SER A 69 6.46 15.72 22.95
N LEU A 70 6.02 16.20 21.78
CA LEU A 70 5.53 15.33 20.75
C LEU A 70 6.67 14.32 20.57
N LEU A 71 6.70 13.31 21.44
CA LEU A 71 7.51 12.13 21.26
C LEU A 71 7.01 11.62 19.93
N ALA A 72 7.78 11.91 18.88
CA ALA A 72 7.54 11.37 17.56
C ALA A 72 7.39 9.88 17.81
N GLN A 73 6.15 9.42 17.75
CA GLN A 73 5.82 8.05 18.04
C GLN A 73 6.59 7.28 16.98
N GLU A 74 7.71 6.66 17.39
CA GLU A 74 8.56 5.93 16.46
C GLU A 74 7.68 4.84 15.89
N ASN A 75 7.23 5.07 14.66
CA ASN A 75 6.42 4.11 13.96
C ASN A 75 7.28 2.85 13.86
N PRO A 76 6.84 1.72 14.43
CA PRO A 76 7.65 0.51 14.43
C PRO A 76 7.99 0.18 12.98
N VAL A 77 9.25 -0.19 12.73
CA VAL A 77 9.73 -0.59 11.40
C VAL A 77 8.82 -1.72 10.90
N ARG A 78 8.07 -1.48 9.82
CA ARG A 78 7.00 -2.38 9.32
C ARG A 78 7.49 -3.45 8.35
N PHE A 79 8.81 -3.55 8.17
CA PHE A 79 9.43 -4.44 7.20
C PHE A 79 10.70 -5.07 7.76
N ALA A 80 10.96 -6.32 7.37
CA ALA A 80 12.23 -6.98 7.63
C ALA A 80 13.19 -6.75 6.46
N VAL A 81 14.49 -6.83 6.72
CA VAL A 81 15.54 -6.70 5.69
C VAL A 81 16.12 -8.09 5.44
N ALA A 82 15.92 -8.64 4.23
CA ALA A 82 16.38 -9.96 3.84
C ALA A 82 17.87 -9.95 3.44
N THR A 83 18.31 -8.89 2.77
CA THR A 83 19.73 -8.65 2.40
C THR A 83 20.08 -7.18 2.57
N THR A 84 21.38 -6.87 2.65
CA THR A 84 21.87 -5.50 2.82
C THR A 84 21.36 -4.60 1.69
N VAL A 85 20.67 -3.51 2.05
CA VAL A 85 20.20 -2.47 1.14
C VAL A 85 20.80 -1.11 1.51
N SER A 86 20.82 -0.17 0.58
CA SER A 86 21.31 1.18 0.87
C SER A 86 20.43 1.95 1.85
N LYS A 87 21.04 2.90 2.58
CA LYS A 87 20.32 3.81 3.48
C LYS A 87 19.29 4.68 2.73
N SER A 88 19.60 5.07 1.49
CA SER A 88 18.67 5.85 0.66
C SER A 88 17.43 5.04 0.30
N PHE A 89 17.60 3.77 -0.10
CA PHE A 89 16.48 2.89 -0.40
C PHE A 89 15.60 2.63 0.83
N HIS A 90 16.23 2.40 2.00
CA HIS A 90 15.51 2.26 3.26
C HIS A 90 14.67 3.51 3.58
N ARG A 91 15.28 4.71 3.46
CA ARG A 91 14.58 5.98 3.72
C ARG A 91 13.42 6.20 2.75
N GLU A 92 13.61 5.95 1.46
CA GLU A 92 12.54 6.10 0.46
C GLU A 92 11.37 5.15 0.75
N THR A 93 11.68 3.92 1.19
CA THR A 93 10.66 2.96 1.63
C THR A 93 9.93 3.46 2.89
N GLU A 94 10.66 3.95 3.90
CA GLU A 94 10.07 4.55 5.11
C GLU A 94 9.15 5.71 4.78
N ASP A 95 9.59 6.63 3.92
CA ASP A 95 8.79 7.77 3.49
C ASP A 95 7.51 7.31 2.78
N ALA A 96 7.59 6.27 1.94
CA ALA A 96 6.42 5.68 1.32
C ALA A 96 5.45 5.04 2.33
N THR A 97 5.95 4.44 3.42
CA THR A 97 5.06 3.88 4.45
C THR A 97 4.21 4.93 5.16
N ARG A 98 4.71 6.16 5.27
CA ARG A 98 4.01 7.29 5.91
C ARG A 98 2.80 7.75 5.11
N THR A 99 2.72 7.42 3.82
CA THR A 99 1.55 7.75 2.99
C THR A 99 0.42 6.74 3.12
N ILE A 100 0.62 5.67 3.90
CA ILE A 100 -0.30 4.54 4.00
C ILE A 100 -1.01 4.58 5.37
N PRO A 101 -2.35 4.68 5.41
CA PRO A 101 -3.09 4.74 6.67
C PRO A 101 -2.86 3.53 7.57
N ASP A 102 -2.78 3.73 8.88
CA ASP A 102 -2.52 2.65 9.85
C ASP A 102 -3.52 1.50 9.78
N LYS A 103 -4.79 1.79 9.52
CA LYS A 103 -5.83 0.76 9.33
C LYS A 103 -5.52 -0.21 8.19
N VAL A 104 -4.82 0.25 7.14
CA VAL A 104 -4.35 -0.62 6.06
C VAL A 104 -3.29 -1.56 6.61
N TRP A 105 -2.26 -1.01 7.24
CA TRP A 105 -1.17 -1.80 7.83
C TRP A 105 -1.69 -2.82 8.85
N GLN A 106 -2.55 -2.42 9.77
CA GLN A 106 -3.20 -3.31 10.72
C GLN A 106 -4.00 -4.42 10.02
N THR A 107 -4.59 -4.14 8.86
CA THR A 107 -5.31 -5.15 8.07
C THR A 107 -4.36 -6.15 7.41
N ILE A 108 -3.25 -5.67 6.85
CA ILE A 108 -2.17 -6.48 6.26
C ILE A 108 -1.54 -7.39 7.33
N GLU A 109 -1.15 -6.83 8.47
CA GLU A 109 -0.51 -7.52 9.58
C GLU A 109 -1.44 -8.56 10.23
N ARG A 110 -2.69 -8.22 10.54
CA ARG A 110 -3.68 -9.18 11.06
C ARG A 110 -3.97 -10.32 10.08
N SER A 111 -3.85 -10.03 8.79
CA SER A 111 -3.97 -11.04 7.74
C SER A 111 -2.72 -11.91 7.59
N GLY A 112 -1.65 -11.63 8.35
CA GLY A 112 -0.41 -12.41 8.40
C GLY A 112 0.54 -12.14 7.24
N TRP A 113 0.36 -11.03 6.53
CA TRP A 113 1.30 -10.60 5.50
C TRP A 113 2.56 -10.01 6.11
N LYS A 114 3.68 -10.23 5.42
CA LYS A 114 5.00 -9.69 5.78
C LYS A 114 5.55 -8.88 4.62
N VAL A 115 6.26 -7.81 4.92
CA VAL A 115 7.01 -7.02 3.94
C VAL A 115 8.50 -7.23 4.16
N GLN A 116 9.23 -7.52 3.10
CA GLN A 116 10.68 -7.67 3.11
C GLN A 116 11.34 -6.73 2.11
N LEU A 117 12.45 -6.13 2.55
CA LEU A 117 13.36 -5.37 1.70
C LEU A 117 14.54 -6.25 1.31
N ALA A 118 14.98 -6.14 0.06
CA ALA A 118 16.12 -6.90 -0.44
C ALA A 118 16.89 -6.11 -1.50
N GLU A 119 18.12 -6.53 -1.80
CA GLU A 119 18.86 -5.99 -2.94
C GLU A 119 18.19 -6.40 -4.27
N PHE A 120 17.89 -7.69 -4.46
CA PHE A 120 17.05 -8.19 -5.55
C PHE A 120 15.86 -9.02 -5.01
N VAL A 121 14.77 -9.10 -5.78
CA VAL A 121 13.60 -9.93 -5.44
C VAL A 121 13.99 -11.38 -5.14
N VAL A 122 14.89 -11.95 -5.95
CA VAL A 122 15.35 -13.33 -5.83
C VAL A 122 16.23 -13.58 -4.60
N ASP A 123 16.67 -12.54 -3.89
CA ASP A 123 17.45 -12.72 -2.65
C ASP A 123 16.52 -13.01 -1.46
N ALA A 124 15.32 -12.41 -1.45
CA ALA A 124 14.26 -12.76 -0.50
C ALA A 124 13.50 -14.04 -0.90
N ALA A 125 13.45 -14.36 -2.20
CA ALA A 125 12.81 -15.57 -2.73
C ALA A 125 13.73 -16.37 -3.68
N PRO A 126 14.76 -17.08 -3.15
CA PRO A 126 15.77 -17.76 -3.97
C PRO A 126 15.23 -18.79 -4.98
N SER A 127 14.10 -19.42 -4.67
CA SER A 127 13.44 -20.39 -5.56
C SER A 127 12.94 -19.80 -6.88
N LEU A 128 12.90 -18.46 -7.00
CA LEU A 128 12.48 -17.75 -8.21
C LEU A 128 13.63 -17.37 -9.14
N ARG A 129 14.88 -17.68 -8.77
CA ARG A 129 16.04 -17.38 -9.62
C ARG A 129 15.93 -18.12 -10.96
N GLY A 130 16.09 -17.39 -12.07
CA GLY A 130 15.90 -17.92 -13.42
C GLY A 130 14.44 -18.24 -13.79
N VAL A 131 13.48 -18.08 -12.88
CA VAL A 131 12.07 -18.37 -13.15
C VAL A 131 11.44 -17.18 -13.85
N ARG A 132 10.72 -17.45 -14.94
CA ARG A 132 9.97 -16.45 -15.70
C ARG A 132 8.59 -16.18 -15.07
N PRO A 133 8.24 -14.91 -14.78
CA PRO A 133 6.88 -14.56 -14.37
C PRO A 133 5.86 -14.88 -15.47
N ARG A 134 4.62 -15.19 -15.08
CA ARG A 134 3.54 -15.41 -16.03
C ARG A 134 3.30 -14.15 -16.87
N GLY A 135 3.17 -14.31 -18.19
CA GLY A 135 2.85 -13.22 -19.11
C GLY A 135 4.06 -12.37 -19.52
N TRP A 136 5.25 -12.61 -18.97
CA TRP A 136 6.45 -11.87 -19.34
C TRP A 136 7.13 -12.47 -20.59
N PRO A 137 7.85 -11.64 -21.39
CA PRO A 137 8.72 -12.11 -22.46
C PRO A 137 9.65 -13.24 -22.01
N SER A 138 9.95 -14.19 -22.91
CA SER A 138 10.71 -15.41 -22.60
C SER A 138 12.12 -15.17 -22.04
N HIS A 139 12.71 -14.02 -22.34
CA HIS A 139 14.06 -13.65 -21.91
C HIS A 139 14.10 -12.91 -20.56
N LEU A 140 12.95 -12.64 -19.93
CA LEU A 140 12.88 -11.97 -18.63
C LEU A 140 12.56 -12.96 -17.51
N THR A 141 13.15 -12.74 -16.34
CA THR A 141 12.97 -13.55 -15.13
C THR A 141 12.56 -12.66 -13.95
N TRP A 142 12.31 -13.25 -12.78
CA TRP A 142 12.10 -12.48 -11.55
C TRP A 142 13.29 -11.57 -11.16
N GLU A 143 14.48 -11.77 -11.75
CA GLU A 143 15.64 -10.88 -11.57
C GLU A 143 15.45 -9.52 -12.26
N ASN A 144 14.49 -9.44 -13.18
CA ASN A 144 14.10 -8.20 -13.85
C ASN A 144 13.01 -7.42 -13.10
N SER A 145 12.43 -8.00 -12.04
CA SER A 145 11.43 -7.33 -11.20
C SER A 145 12.10 -6.63 -10.02
N ASP A 146 11.55 -5.49 -9.62
CA ASP A 146 11.89 -4.78 -8.37
C ASP A 146 10.85 -5.01 -7.26
N ALA A 147 9.83 -5.82 -7.51
CA ALA A 147 8.85 -6.19 -6.49
C ALA A 147 8.23 -7.57 -6.74
N LEU A 148 7.62 -8.13 -5.70
CA LEU A 148 6.99 -9.45 -5.74
C LEU A 148 5.93 -9.60 -4.66
N HIS A 149 4.76 -10.10 -5.05
CA HIS A 149 3.70 -10.57 -4.16
C HIS A 149 3.56 -12.11 -4.23
N LEU A 150 3.87 -12.78 -3.12
CA LEU A 150 3.75 -14.22 -2.93
C LEU A 150 2.56 -14.58 -2.02
N PRO A 151 1.39 -14.88 -2.59
CA PRO A 151 0.17 -15.11 -1.80
C PRO A 151 0.20 -16.37 -0.95
N THR A 152 0.95 -17.40 -1.36
CA THR A 152 1.02 -18.67 -0.61
C THR A 152 1.78 -18.49 0.71
N SER A 153 2.89 -17.76 0.70
CA SER A 153 3.70 -17.46 1.90
C SER A 153 3.31 -16.16 2.60
N LYS A 154 2.35 -15.40 2.03
CA LYS A 154 1.95 -14.06 2.47
C LYS A 154 3.15 -13.11 2.61
N LEU A 155 4.00 -13.11 1.59
CA LEU A 155 5.21 -12.32 1.55
C LEU A 155 5.14 -11.29 0.42
N LEU A 156 5.45 -10.04 0.76
CA LEU A 156 5.74 -8.96 -0.18
C LEU A 156 7.24 -8.69 -0.15
N VAL A 157 7.84 -8.54 -1.32
CA VAL A 157 9.24 -8.15 -1.46
C VAL A 157 9.30 -6.86 -2.24
N VAL A 158 10.06 -5.90 -1.74
CA VAL A 158 10.45 -4.69 -2.48
C VAL A 158 11.97 -4.69 -2.59
N ALA A 159 12.48 -4.58 -3.81
CA ALA A 159 13.90 -4.71 -4.09
C ALA A 159 14.53 -3.39 -4.53
N GLU A 160 15.74 -3.14 -4.04
CA GLU A 160 16.51 -1.95 -4.40
C GLU A 160 16.95 -1.97 -5.86
N LYS A 161 17.28 -3.16 -6.38
CA LYS A 161 17.86 -3.34 -7.70
C LYS A 161 17.07 -4.36 -8.52
N ARG A 162 17.17 -4.21 -9.82
CA ARG A 162 16.66 -5.14 -10.83
C ARG A 162 17.58 -5.19 -12.04
N ARG A 163 17.40 -6.18 -12.90
CA ARG A 163 17.98 -6.18 -14.24
C ARG A 163 17.03 -5.51 -15.22
N ASN A 164 17.51 -4.55 -16.01
CA ASN A 164 16.73 -4.02 -17.13
C ASN A 164 16.69 -5.04 -18.30
N SER A 165 16.03 -4.68 -19.40
CA SER A 165 15.90 -5.55 -20.59
C SER A 165 17.24 -5.87 -21.27
N SER A 166 18.29 -5.04 -21.07
CA SER A 166 19.65 -5.33 -21.55
C SER A 166 20.48 -6.15 -20.56
N GLY A 167 19.88 -6.62 -19.46
CA GLY A 167 20.54 -7.43 -18.42
C GLY A 167 21.39 -6.62 -17.43
N LYS A 168 21.50 -5.30 -17.60
CA LYS A 168 22.24 -4.41 -16.72
C LYS A 168 21.51 -4.24 -15.39
N VAL A 169 22.25 -4.30 -14.30
CA VAL A 169 21.74 -3.98 -12.96
C VAL A 169 21.46 -2.48 -12.87
N VAL A 170 20.26 -2.13 -12.45
CA VAL A 170 19.80 -0.75 -12.23
C VAL A 170 19.09 -0.66 -10.90
N THR A 171 19.19 0.49 -10.24
CA THR A 171 18.41 0.81 -9.04
C THR A 171 16.94 1.05 -9.43
N SER A 172 15.99 0.59 -8.61
CA SER A 172 14.58 0.92 -8.77
C SER A 172 14.37 2.41 -8.52
N SER A 173 13.74 3.09 -9.46
CA SER A 173 13.38 4.51 -9.37
C SER A 173 11.94 4.73 -8.92
N ARG A 174 11.25 3.68 -8.49
CA ARG A 174 9.81 3.65 -8.25
C ARG A 174 9.44 2.99 -6.92
N VAL A 175 10.36 3.01 -5.94
CA VAL A 175 10.28 2.25 -4.68
C VAL A 175 8.96 2.46 -3.96
N GLY A 176 8.57 3.72 -3.76
CA GLY A 176 7.31 4.02 -3.08
C GLY A 176 6.07 3.56 -3.85
N GLY A 177 6.09 3.67 -5.18
CA GLY A 177 5.01 3.22 -6.06
C GLY A 177 4.82 1.71 -6.02
N VAL A 178 5.92 0.95 -6.16
CA VAL A 178 5.88 -0.52 -6.12
C VAL A 178 5.48 -1.04 -4.74
N LEU A 179 5.99 -0.44 -3.64
CA LEU A 179 5.57 -0.83 -2.30
C LEU A 179 4.05 -0.73 -2.13
N ARG A 180 3.47 0.41 -2.53
CA ARG A 180 2.02 0.61 -2.41
C ARG A 180 1.25 -0.35 -3.31
N HIS A 181 1.75 -0.66 -4.51
CA HIS A 181 1.10 -1.62 -5.41
C HIS A 181 1.08 -3.04 -4.83
N GLU A 182 2.21 -3.54 -4.33
CA GLU A 182 2.27 -4.85 -3.69
C GLU A 182 1.36 -4.93 -2.44
N LEU A 183 1.33 -3.84 -1.65
CA LEU A 183 0.38 -3.73 -0.53
C LEU A 183 -1.07 -3.70 -1.02
N GLY A 184 -1.34 -3.11 -2.18
CA GLY A 184 -2.64 -3.14 -2.84
C GLY A 184 -3.13 -4.56 -3.12
N HIS A 185 -2.27 -5.43 -3.66
CA HIS A 185 -2.59 -6.85 -3.83
C HIS A 185 -2.85 -7.56 -2.49
N ALA A 186 -2.01 -7.33 -1.49
CA ALA A 186 -2.18 -7.95 -0.17
C ALA A 186 -3.47 -7.49 0.52
N PHE A 187 -3.83 -6.21 0.35
CA PHE A 187 -5.03 -5.59 0.91
C PHE A 187 -6.28 -6.09 0.21
N ASP A 188 -6.25 -6.19 -1.12
CA ASP A 188 -7.29 -6.82 -1.94
C ASP A 188 -7.60 -8.25 -1.44
N MET A 189 -6.54 -9.03 -1.19
CA MET A 189 -6.66 -10.39 -0.66
C MET A 189 -7.17 -10.44 0.78
N ALA A 190 -6.67 -9.56 1.64
CA ALA A 190 -7.06 -9.48 3.04
C ALA A 190 -8.56 -9.21 3.21
N LEU A 191 -9.12 -8.37 2.33
CA LEU A 191 -10.53 -7.96 2.38
C LEU A 191 -11.47 -8.86 1.56
N GLY A 192 -10.93 -9.74 0.71
CA GLY A 192 -11.73 -10.53 -0.23
C GLY A 192 -12.67 -11.58 0.38
N GLY A 193 -12.47 -11.94 1.64
CA GLY A 193 -13.28 -12.94 2.35
C GLY A 193 -13.40 -14.25 1.57
N LYS A 194 -14.63 -14.73 1.35
CA LYS A 194 -14.90 -15.99 0.61
C LYS A 194 -14.45 -15.94 -0.85
N SER A 195 -14.50 -14.76 -1.48
CA SER A 195 -14.10 -14.59 -2.88
C SER A 195 -12.59 -14.55 -3.08
N ARG A 196 -11.81 -14.59 -1.97
CA ARG A 196 -10.35 -14.45 -1.89
C ARG A 196 -9.80 -13.08 -2.30
N PHE A 197 -10.51 -12.32 -3.14
CA PHE A 197 -10.12 -10.98 -3.59
C PHE A 197 -11.33 -10.04 -3.56
N LEU A 198 -11.18 -8.85 -2.99
CA LEU A 198 -12.21 -7.81 -2.99
C LEU A 198 -12.49 -7.28 -4.42
N SER A 199 -11.46 -7.24 -5.27
CA SER A 199 -11.51 -6.90 -6.69
C SER A 199 -12.37 -7.87 -7.52
N SER A 200 -12.78 -9.00 -6.94
CA SER A 200 -13.73 -9.92 -7.58
C SER A 200 -15.18 -9.71 -7.16
N HIS A 201 -15.46 -8.74 -6.28
CA HIS A 201 -16.82 -8.44 -5.83
C HIS A 201 -17.55 -7.58 -6.87
N ALA A 202 -18.87 -7.73 -6.94
CA ALA A 202 -19.71 -7.08 -7.96
C ALA A 202 -19.52 -5.56 -8.02
N ASN A 203 -19.35 -4.89 -6.88
CA ASN A 203 -19.16 -3.44 -6.83
C ASN A 203 -17.87 -2.99 -7.53
N PHE A 204 -16.75 -3.68 -7.27
CA PHE A 204 -15.50 -3.39 -7.97
C PHE A 204 -15.61 -3.73 -9.46
N VAL A 205 -16.13 -4.93 -9.79
CA VAL A 205 -16.27 -5.38 -11.18
C VAL A 205 -17.13 -4.39 -11.99
N ASN A 206 -18.21 -3.87 -11.41
CA ASN A 206 -19.04 -2.86 -12.05
C ASN A 206 -18.29 -1.54 -12.27
N ALA A 207 -17.50 -1.08 -11.30
CA ALA A 207 -16.68 0.12 -11.43
C ALA A 207 -15.63 -0.05 -12.54
N TYR A 208 -14.92 -1.17 -12.53
CA TYR A 208 -13.93 -1.55 -13.53
C TYR A 208 -14.54 -1.64 -14.93
N GLN A 209 -15.67 -2.33 -15.10
CA GLN A 209 -16.33 -2.46 -16.40
C GLN A 209 -16.77 -1.11 -16.97
N ARG A 210 -17.29 -0.21 -16.13
CA ARG A 210 -17.66 1.15 -16.57
C ARG A 210 -16.46 1.94 -17.09
N ASP A 211 -15.31 1.82 -16.44
CA ASP A 211 -14.08 2.43 -16.92
C ASP A 211 -13.56 1.76 -18.20
N VAL A 212 -13.57 0.43 -18.27
CA VAL A 212 -13.10 -0.30 -19.47
C VAL A 212 -13.97 -0.07 -20.70
N LEU A 213 -15.28 0.07 -20.54
CA LEU A 213 -16.20 0.26 -21.67
C LEU A 213 -15.98 1.58 -22.42
N ARG A 214 -15.38 2.59 -21.78
CA ARG A 214 -15.13 3.90 -22.39
C ARG A 214 -13.78 4.02 -23.08
N LEU A 215 -12.91 3.02 -22.93
CA LEU A 215 -11.55 3.06 -23.47
C LEU A 215 -11.57 2.95 -24.99
N SER A 216 -10.91 3.91 -25.63
CA SER A 216 -10.52 3.86 -27.04
C SER A 216 -9.59 2.68 -27.33
N SER A 217 -9.36 2.38 -28.61
CA SER A 217 -8.42 1.31 -29.01
C SER A 217 -7.00 1.59 -28.51
N ASP A 218 -6.53 2.83 -28.60
CA ASP A 218 -5.18 3.22 -28.19
C ASP A 218 -4.99 3.14 -26.67
N GLU A 219 -5.99 3.57 -25.89
CA GLU A 219 -5.99 3.39 -24.44
C GLU A 219 -6.01 1.91 -24.07
N ARG A 220 -6.77 1.07 -24.78
CA ARG A 220 -6.78 -0.38 -24.52
C ARG A 220 -5.40 -1.01 -24.71
N GLU A 221 -4.64 -0.57 -25.71
CA GLU A 221 -3.26 -1.04 -25.90
C GLU A 221 -2.34 -0.54 -24.80
N THR A 222 -2.46 0.74 -24.43
CA THR A 222 -1.64 1.35 -23.35
C THR A 222 -1.89 0.66 -22.01
N PHE A 223 -3.15 0.35 -21.70
CA PHE A 223 -3.56 -0.26 -20.44
C PHE A 223 -3.73 -1.78 -20.51
N LYS A 224 -3.25 -2.44 -21.56
CA LYS A 224 -3.46 -3.89 -21.80
C LYS A 224 -3.11 -4.79 -20.61
N TYR A 225 -2.14 -4.39 -19.80
CA TYR A 225 -1.73 -5.10 -18.59
C TYR A 225 -2.88 -5.16 -17.55
N TYR A 226 -3.58 -4.04 -17.34
CA TYR A 226 -4.75 -3.96 -16.47
C TYR A 226 -5.99 -4.58 -17.11
N LEU A 227 -6.00 -4.78 -18.43
CA LEU A 227 -7.09 -5.37 -19.19
C LEU A 227 -6.96 -6.89 -19.39
N GLN A 228 -5.98 -7.52 -18.75
CA GLN A 228 -5.81 -8.97 -18.79
C GLN A 228 -7.08 -9.70 -18.35
N GLY A 229 -7.31 -10.90 -18.89
CA GLY A 229 -8.57 -11.62 -18.75
C GLY A 229 -9.06 -11.81 -17.31
N THR A 230 -10.36 -11.56 -17.12
CA THR A 230 -11.13 -11.71 -15.86
C THR A 230 -10.39 -11.19 -14.63
N ARG A 231 -9.97 -12.08 -13.73
CA ARG A 231 -9.45 -11.77 -12.40
C ARG A 231 -8.08 -11.10 -12.40
N ALA A 232 -7.21 -11.41 -13.36
CA ALA A 232 -5.87 -10.85 -13.40
C ALA A 232 -5.95 -9.33 -13.57
N GLY A 233 -6.64 -8.86 -14.62
CA GLY A 233 -6.81 -7.42 -14.86
C GLY A 233 -7.48 -6.68 -13.70
N TRP A 234 -8.47 -7.30 -13.05
CA TRP A 234 -9.13 -6.71 -11.87
C TRP A 234 -8.17 -6.50 -10.70
N GLN A 235 -7.30 -7.48 -10.42
CA GLN A 235 -6.33 -7.41 -9.33
C GLN A 235 -5.24 -6.37 -9.61
N GLU A 236 -4.71 -6.33 -10.83
CA GLU A 236 -3.72 -5.32 -11.24
C GLU A 236 -4.33 -3.91 -11.20
N ALA A 237 -5.55 -3.73 -11.70
CA ALA A 237 -6.23 -2.44 -11.68
C ALA A 237 -6.54 -1.98 -10.24
N PHE A 238 -6.91 -2.90 -9.34
CA PHE A 238 -7.09 -2.59 -7.92
C PHE A 238 -5.77 -2.15 -7.28
N ALA A 239 -4.68 -2.91 -7.47
CA ALA A 239 -3.38 -2.64 -6.88
C ALA A 239 -2.79 -1.31 -7.37
N GLU A 240 -2.92 -1.00 -8.66
CA GLU A 240 -2.46 0.28 -9.19
C GLU A 240 -3.33 1.44 -8.71
N ALA A 241 -4.67 1.29 -8.70
CA ALA A 241 -5.55 2.32 -8.15
C ALA A 241 -5.28 2.59 -6.66
N PHE A 242 -4.90 1.55 -5.91
CA PHE A 242 -4.49 1.67 -4.52
C PHE A 242 -3.21 2.50 -4.40
N ALA A 243 -2.18 2.18 -5.18
CA ALA A 243 -0.92 2.92 -5.20
C ALA A 243 -1.12 4.40 -5.57
N VAL A 244 -1.84 4.63 -6.67
CA VAL A 244 -2.19 5.94 -7.21
C VAL A 244 -3.01 6.78 -6.21
N SER A 245 -3.85 6.15 -5.38
CA SER A 245 -4.64 6.82 -4.33
C SER A 245 -3.79 7.25 -3.12
N LEU A 246 -2.68 6.56 -2.86
CA LEU A 246 -1.80 6.78 -1.71
C LEU A 246 -0.49 7.52 -2.05
N GLY A 247 -0.45 8.18 -3.21
CA GLY A 247 0.63 9.13 -3.54
C GLY A 247 1.53 8.75 -4.71
N GLY A 248 1.28 7.64 -5.43
CA GLY A 248 1.98 7.37 -6.70
C GLY A 248 1.76 5.95 -7.23
N GLY A 249 1.77 5.80 -8.56
CA GLY A 249 1.62 4.52 -9.26
C GLY A 249 2.92 3.72 -9.30
N SER A 250 2.81 2.43 -9.64
CA SER A 250 3.96 1.55 -9.83
C SER A 250 4.35 1.39 -11.29
N SER A 251 3.46 1.70 -12.23
CA SER A 251 3.70 1.50 -13.65
C SER A 251 4.43 2.66 -14.32
N ASP A 252 4.80 2.47 -15.59
CA ASP A 252 5.33 3.54 -16.45
C ASP A 252 4.24 4.55 -16.87
N VAL A 253 2.97 4.29 -16.52
CA VAL A 253 1.87 5.24 -16.76
C VAL A 253 1.82 6.27 -15.64
N GLU A 254 1.82 7.54 -16.03
CA GLU A 254 1.70 8.64 -15.08
C GLU A 254 0.44 8.51 -14.20
N PRO A 255 0.53 8.69 -12.87
CA PRO A 255 -0.61 8.50 -11.97
C PRO A 255 -1.83 9.35 -12.32
N ALA A 256 -1.62 10.56 -12.83
CA ALA A 256 -2.70 11.44 -13.29
C ALA A 256 -3.45 10.85 -14.50
N VAL A 257 -2.72 10.23 -15.43
CA VAL A 257 -3.30 9.55 -16.59
C VAL A 257 -4.09 8.34 -16.12
N PHE A 258 -3.55 7.51 -15.23
CA PHE A 258 -4.28 6.38 -14.65
C PHE A 258 -5.58 6.84 -13.95
N LYS A 259 -5.54 7.91 -13.15
CA LYS A 259 -6.75 8.48 -12.50
C LYS A 259 -7.80 8.93 -13.51
N ALA A 260 -7.36 9.59 -14.59
CA ALA A 260 -8.24 10.03 -15.66
C ALA A 260 -8.84 8.86 -16.45
N THR A 261 -8.12 7.75 -16.59
CA THR A 261 -8.55 6.54 -17.31
C THR A 261 -9.33 5.53 -16.45
N PHE A 262 -9.16 5.54 -15.13
CA PHE A 262 -9.86 4.64 -14.20
C PHE A 262 -10.47 5.35 -12.96
N PRO A 263 -11.24 6.44 -13.12
CA PRO A 263 -11.80 7.23 -12.05
C PRO A 263 -12.82 6.47 -11.20
N LYS A 264 -13.60 5.53 -11.77
CA LYS A 264 -14.55 4.73 -11.00
C LYS A 264 -13.82 3.69 -10.15
N VAL A 265 -12.79 3.05 -10.70
CA VAL A 265 -11.90 2.15 -9.94
C VAL A 265 -11.18 2.90 -8.83
N VAL A 266 -10.55 4.04 -9.13
CA VAL A 266 -9.85 4.87 -8.14
C VAL A 266 -10.80 5.35 -7.04
N SER A 267 -12.00 5.81 -7.40
CA SER A 267 -13.00 6.22 -6.42
C SER A 267 -13.42 5.05 -5.51
N TYR A 268 -13.65 3.86 -6.07
CA TYR A 268 -13.98 2.68 -5.27
C TYR A 268 -12.84 2.31 -4.32
N VAL A 269 -11.61 2.23 -4.83
CA VAL A 269 -10.45 1.84 -4.00
C VAL A 269 -10.19 2.85 -2.90
N ARG A 270 -10.34 4.15 -3.17
CA ARG A 270 -10.25 5.19 -2.14
C ARG A 270 -11.31 5.00 -1.06
N GLN A 271 -12.56 4.72 -1.43
CA GLN A 271 -13.62 4.40 -0.46
C GLN A 271 -13.25 3.20 0.41
N VAL A 272 -12.67 2.14 -0.17
CA VAL A 272 -12.23 0.95 0.58
C VAL A 272 -11.05 1.26 1.52
N ILE A 273 -10.09 2.08 1.08
CA ILE A 273 -9.00 2.55 1.95
C ILE A 273 -9.59 3.35 3.12
N ASP A 274 -10.52 4.27 2.83
CA ASP A 274 -11.10 5.16 3.81
C ASP A 274 -12.05 4.45 4.79
N SER A 275 -12.76 3.43 4.32
CA SER A 275 -13.74 2.67 5.10
C SER A 275 -13.70 1.20 4.70
N PRO A 276 -12.68 0.44 5.14
CA PRO A 276 -12.55 -0.96 4.75
C PRO A 276 -13.75 -1.76 5.25
N PRO A 277 -14.33 -2.65 4.43
CA PRO A 277 -15.43 -3.49 4.85
C PRO A 277 -15.00 -4.35 6.04
N THR A 278 -15.90 -4.52 7.01
CA THR A 278 -15.67 -5.39 8.15
C THR A 278 -15.63 -6.84 7.67
N VAL A 279 -14.41 -7.40 7.59
CA VAL A 279 -14.25 -8.83 7.37
C VAL A 279 -14.63 -9.51 8.69
N PRO A 280 -15.61 -10.44 8.71
CA PRO A 280 -15.90 -11.20 9.91
C PRO A 280 -14.61 -11.87 10.36
N VAL A 281 -14.14 -11.55 11.57
CA VAL A 281 -12.97 -12.21 12.14
C VAL A 281 -13.34 -13.68 12.24
N VAL A 282 -12.77 -14.50 11.35
CA VAL A 282 -12.83 -15.94 11.49
C VAL A 282 -12.07 -16.22 12.77
N GLN A 283 -12.79 -16.32 13.90
CA GLN A 283 -12.22 -16.80 15.14
C GLN A 283 -11.57 -18.11 14.77
N LYS A 284 -10.23 -18.16 14.81
CA LYS A 284 -9.50 -19.42 14.70
C LYS A 284 -10.16 -20.28 15.76
N ARG A 285 -10.98 -21.25 15.34
CA ARG A 285 -11.57 -22.20 16.28
C ARG A 285 -10.36 -22.72 17.02
N GLN A 286 -10.28 -22.45 18.33
CA GLN A 286 -9.32 -23.15 19.16
C GLN A 286 -9.50 -24.62 18.78
N PRO A 287 -8.42 -25.36 18.51
CA PRO A 287 -8.53 -26.78 18.24
C PRO A 287 -9.25 -27.36 19.45
N THR A 288 -10.56 -27.55 19.31
CA THR A 288 -11.37 -28.28 20.29
C THR A 288 -10.66 -29.60 20.35
N GLY A 289 -10.12 -29.94 21.52
CA GLY A 289 -9.31 -31.13 21.72
C GLY A 289 -10.10 -32.37 21.36
N VAL A 290 -10.21 -32.67 20.06
CA VAL A 290 -10.62 -33.96 19.55
C VAL A 290 -9.45 -34.84 19.91
N SER A 291 -9.58 -35.46 21.09
CA SER A 291 -8.82 -36.63 21.47
C SER A 291 -8.95 -37.62 20.32
N PHE A 292 -7.91 -37.69 19.49
CA PHE A 292 -7.76 -38.82 18.59
C PHE A 292 -7.53 -40.03 19.49
N ARG A 293 -8.60 -40.76 19.80
CA ARG A 293 -8.47 -42.15 20.23
C ARG A 293 -7.75 -42.86 19.10
N VAL A 294 -6.47 -43.14 19.32
CA VAL A 294 -5.72 -44.08 18.49
C VAL A 294 -6.39 -45.44 18.69
N SER A 295 -7.37 -45.76 17.84
CA SER A 295 -7.85 -47.12 17.71
C SER A 295 -6.67 -47.95 17.20
N LYS A 296 -6.18 -48.87 18.04
CA LYS A 296 -5.17 -49.86 17.64
C LYS A 296 -5.69 -50.55 16.38
N LEU A 297 -5.07 -50.27 15.23
CA LEU A 297 -5.33 -51.03 14.01
C LEU A 297 -4.96 -52.49 14.28
N PRO A 298 -5.80 -53.47 13.91
CA PRO A 298 -5.44 -54.87 14.02
C PRO A 298 -4.22 -55.16 13.13
N PRO A 299 -3.34 -56.09 13.54
CA PRO A 299 -2.12 -56.42 12.79
C PRO A 299 -2.48 -56.92 11.38
N ILE A 300 -1.91 -56.25 10.38
CA ILE A 300 -2.03 -56.64 8.97
C ILE A 300 -1.28 -57.97 8.79
N ARG A 301 -2.01 -59.07 8.63
CA ARG A 301 -1.42 -60.35 8.21
C ARG A 301 -1.04 -60.26 6.73
N GLY A 302 0.26 -60.26 6.46
CA GLY A 302 0.81 -60.26 5.10
C GLY A 302 0.38 -61.49 4.32
N ARG A 303 -0.35 -61.29 3.22
CA ARG A 303 -0.64 -62.32 2.23
C ARG A 303 0.50 -62.32 1.20
N ILE A 304 1.38 -63.30 1.31
CA ILE A 304 2.44 -63.57 0.33
C ILE A 304 1.77 -64.09 -0.95
N PHE A 305 1.78 -63.28 -2.01
CA PHE A 305 1.46 -63.76 -3.36
C PHE A 305 2.71 -64.41 -3.97
N ARG A 306 2.72 -65.75 -4.08
CA ARG A 306 3.63 -66.47 -4.96
C ARG A 306 3.16 -66.28 -6.40
N ARG A 307 4.00 -65.66 -7.24
CA ARG A 307 3.83 -65.67 -8.69
C ARG A 307 4.19 -67.05 -9.24
N ARG A 308 3.34 -67.55 -10.15
CA ARG A 308 3.71 -68.53 -11.17
C ARG A 308 3.83 -67.78 -12.49
#